data_AF-A0A1Y1S6Z8-F1
#
_entry.id   AF-A0A1Y1S6Z8-F1
#
_cell.length_a   1.000
_cell.length_b   1.000
_cell.length_c   1.000
_cell.angle_alpha   90.00
_cell.angle_beta   90.00
_cell.angle_gamma   90.00
#
_symmetry.space_group_name_H-M   'P 1'
#
loop_
_entity.id
_entity.type
_entity.pdbx_description
1 polymer ?
#
loop_
_entity_poly.entity_id
_entity_poly.type
_entity_poly.pdbx_seq_one_letter_code
_entity_poly.pdbx_strand_id
1 'polypeptide(L)'
;MQVNLNSKKVAYDIINEVCKEIIDDYSVNLIDSNIIYELREDWMNNFESMGLREEIKEDENESIEEEYSVSATDTEEDIDIRRAEESNSYIVCLFVKVSKSKGKWKCLFKDGFANTEGEEDQPFNNASGELEW
;
A
#
# COMPACT_ATOMS: atom_id res chain seq x y z
N MET A 1 -5.14 7.90 -16.08
CA MET A 1 -5.44 6.68 -15.31
C MET A 1 -6.69 6.96 -14.47
N GLN A 2 -7.70 6.09 -14.44
CA GLN A 2 -8.91 6.35 -13.65
C GLN A 2 -8.60 6.06 -12.19
N VAL A 3 -8.59 7.09 -11.35
CA VAL A 3 -8.68 6.94 -9.89
C VAL A 3 -9.73 5.88 -9.59
N ASN A 4 -9.33 4.78 -8.96
CA ASN A 4 -10.27 3.72 -8.62
C ASN A 4 -11.12 4.25 -7.47
N LEU A 5 -12.38 4.64 -7.76
CA LEU A 5 -13.33 5.17 -6.76
C LEU A 5 -13.45 4.28 -5.51
N ASN A 6 -13.07 3.00 -5.61
CA ASN A 6 -13.04 2.06 -4.50
C ASN A 6 -11.94 2.38 -3.46
N SER A 7 -10.74 2.80 -3.86
CA SER A 7 -9.63 3.11 -2.93
C SER A 7 -9.95 4.31 -2.06
N LYS A 8 -10.39 5.42 -2.67
CA LYS A 8 -10.76 6.65 -1.94
C LYS A 8 -11.92 6.41 -0.99
N LYS A 9 -12.93 5.65 -1.43
CA LYS A 9 -14.07 5.30 -0.60
C LYS A 9 -13.64 4.52 0.64
N VAL A 10 -12.83 3.48 0.48
CA VAL A 10 -12.34 2.67 1.61
C VAL A 10 -11.54 3.52 2.59
N ALA A 11 -10.65 4.39 2.11
CA ALA A 11 -9.89 5.29 2.96
C ALA A 11 -10.79 6.24 3.76
N TYR A 12 -11.79 6.87 3.12
CA TYR A 12 -12.73 7.75 3.83
C TYR A 12 -13.61 6.99 4.82
N ASP A 13 -14.07 5.79 4.48
CA ASP A 13 -14.86 4.96 5.38
C ASP A 13 -14.05 4.63 6.65
N ILE A 14 -12.77 4.26 6.50
CA ILE A 14 -11.84 4.03 7.62
C ILE A 14 -11.65 5.29 8.46
N ILE A 15 -11.34 6.44 7.83
CA ILE A 15 -11.12 7.71 8.54
C ILE A 15 -12.36 8.09 9.36
N ASN A 16 -13.55 7.98 8.76
CA ASN A 16 -14.81 8.29 9.42
C ASN A 16 -15.07 7.35 10.59
N GLU A 17 -14.83 6.04 10.43
CA GLU A 17 -15.00 5.05 11.48
C GLU A 17 -14.06 5.31 12.66
N VAL A 18 -12.77 5.54 12.39
CA VAL A 18 -11.79 5.87 13.44
C VAL A 18 -12.19 7.12 14.21
N CYS A 19 -12.57 8.20 13.52
CA CYS A 19 -12.98 9.44 14.18
C CYS A 19 -14.24 9.24 15.04
N LYS A 20 -15.19 8.42 14.57
CA LYS A 20 -16.41 8.10 15.31
C LYS A 20 -16.10 7.28 16.57
N GLU A 21 -15.28 6.25 16.46
CA GLU A 21 -14.87 5.43 17.61
C GLU A 21 -14.12 6.29 18.65
N ILE A 22 -13.27 7.23 18.22
CA ILE A 22 -12.62 8.18 19.13
C ILE A 22 -13.66 9.07 19.85
N ILE A 23 -14.67 9.57 19.14
CA ILE A 23 -15.73 10.37 19.77
C ILE A 23 -16.49 9.55 20.82
N ASP A 24 -16.82 8.30 20.49
CA ASP A 24 -17.58 7.41 21.35
C ASP A 24 -16.76 7.05 22.62
N ASP A 25 -15.49 6.66 22.46
CA ASP A 25 -14.57 6.28 23.56
C ASP A 25 -14.18 7.46 24.46
N TYR A 26 -13.98 8.65 23.88
CA TYR A 26 -13.50 9.83 24.61
C TYR A 26 -14.60 10.83 24.95
N SER A 27 -15.87 10.44 24.78
CA SER A 27 -17.04 11.20 25.25
C SER A 27 -16.95 11.60 26.73
N VAL A 28 -16.17 10.86 27.53
CA VAL A 28 -15.90 11.11 28.96
C VAL A 28 -14.71 12.06 29.19
N ASN A 29 -13.77 12.16 28.25
CA ASN A 29 -12.48 12.86 28.41
C ASN A 29 -12.52 14.34 27.98
N LEU A 30 -13.71 14.88 27.66
CA LEU A 30 -13.90 16.28 27.24
C LEU A 30 -13.02 16.68 26.03
N ILE A 31 -12.65 15.72 25.18
CA ILE A 31 -12.01 16.07 23.90
C ILE A 31 -13.03 16.88 23.12
N ASP A 32 -12.67 18.10 22.78
CA ASP A 32 -13.52 18.99 22.00
C ASP A 32 -13.79 18.33 20.64
N SER A 33 -15.07 18.18 20.29
CA SER A 33 -15.49 17.64 19.00
C SER A 33 -14.88 18.41 17.82
N ASN A 34 -14.54 19.69 18.01
CA ASN A 34 -13.83 20.48 17.00
C ASN A 34 -12.44 19.89 16.68
N ILE A 35 -11.71 19.38 17.68
CA ILE A 35 -10.37 18.78 17.48
C ILE A 35 -10.49 17.52 16.62
N ILE A 36 -11.53 16.70 16.85
CA ILE A 36 -11.74 15.49 16.05
C ILE A 36 -12.19 15.84 14.63
N TYR A 37 -12.97 16.91 14.47
CA TYR A 37 -13.33 17.41 13.15
C TYR A 37 -12.10 17.90 12.37
N GLU A 38 -11.23 18.68 13.02
CA GLU A 38 -9.95 19.12 12.44
C GLU A 38 -9.07 17.93 12.05
N LEU A 39 -8.91 16.94 12.94
CA LEU A 39 -8.17 15.70 12.63
C LEU A 39 -8.71 15.00 11.39
N ARG A 40 -10.03 14.87 11.28
CA ARG A 40 -10.69 14.24 10.14
C ARG A 40 -10.39 14.96 8.84
N GLU A 41 -10.55 16.29 8.82
CA GLU A 41 -10.31 17.10 7.63
C GLU A 41 -8.82 17.09 7.24
N ASP A 42 -7.92 17.24 8.21
CA ASP A 42 -6.48 17.20 7.97
C ASP A 42 -6.03 15.85 7.40
N TRP A 43 -6.59 14.75 7.92
CA TRP A 43 -6.28 13.40 7.41
C TRP A 43 -6.80 13.21 5.98
N MET A 44 -8.04 13.63 5.68
CA MET A 44 -8.59 13.56 4.32
C MET A 44 -7.75 14.38 3.33
N ASN A 45 -7.38 15.60 3.70
CA ASN A 45 -6.52 16.46 2.88
C ASN A 45 -5.13 15.85 2.68
N ASN A 46 -4.54 15.25 3.72
CA ASN A 46 -3.26 14.57 3.61
C ASN A 46 -3.34 13.40 2.63
N PHE A 47 -4.35 12.54 2.75
CA PHE A 47 -4.56 11.41 1.86
C PHE A 47 -4.74 11.85 0.40
N GLU A 48 -5.52 12.89 0.14
CA GLU A 48 -5.67 13.44 -1.21
C GLU A 48 -4.37 14.02 -1.76
N SER A 49 -3.56 14.65 -0.91
CA SER A 49 -2.26 15.22 -1.30
C SER A 49 -1.20 14.15 -1.60
N MET A 50 -1.32 12.95 -1.02
CA MET A 50 -0.42 11.83 -1.31
C MET A 50 -0.59 11.37 -2.76
N GLY A 51 -1.82 11.19 -3.23
CA GLY A 51 -2.08 10.82 -4.64
C GLY A 51 -1.63 11.88 -5.66
N LEU A 52 -1.51 13.14 -5.26
CA LEU A 52 -1.01 14.22 -6.14
C LEU A 52 0.53 14.29 -6.22
N ARG A 53 1.26 13.73 -5.25
CA ARG A 53 2.73 13.75 -5.26
C ARG A 53 3.33 12.81 -6.31
N GLU A 54 2.57 11.82 -6.76
CA GLU A 54 3.01 10.82 -7.73
C GLU A 54 2.88 11.34 -9.17
N GLU A 55 1.81 12.08 -9.48
CA GLU A 55 1.63 12.73 -10.80
C GLU A 55 2.79 13.71 -11.15
N ILE A 56 3.46 14.28 -10.14
CA ILE A 56 4.58 15.22 -10.35
C ILE A 56 5.90 14.48 -10.68
N LYS A 57 6.05 13.22 -10.28
CA LYS A 57 7.27 12.43 -10.54
C LYS A 57 7.34 11.89 -11.98
N GLU A 58 6.23 11.84 -12.71
CA GLU A 58 6.21 11.36 -14.10
C GLU A 58 7.04 12.23 -15.07
N ASP A 59 7.32 13.50 -14.72
CA ASP A 59 8.10 14.41 -15.55
C ASP A 59 9.63 14.35 -15.31
N GLU A 60 10.10 13.63 -14.28
CA GLU A 60 11.54 13.49 -13.94
C GLU A 60 12.12 12.07 -14.16
N ASN A 61 11.40 11.17 -14.84
CA ASN A 61 11.98 9.90 -15.29
C ASN A 61 12.89 10.12 -16.53
N GLU A 62 13.97 10.87 -16.32
CA GLU A 62 15.20 10.69 -17.09
C GLU A 62 15.66 9.25 -16.81
N SER A 63 15.84 8.47 -17.87
CA SER A 63 16.18 7.05 -17.84
C SER A 63 17.55 6.87 -17.21
N ILE A 64 17.60 6.78 -15.88
CA ILE A 64 18.77 6.24 -15.20
C ILE A 64 18.61 4.74 -15.26
N GLU A 65 19.17 4.14 -16.32
CA GLU A 65 19.66 2.77 -16.25
C GLU A 65 20.74 2.75 -15.16
N GLU A 66 20.35 2.72 -13.88
CA GLU A 66 21.27 2.42 -12.80
C GLU A 66 21.70 0.97 -13.00
N GLU A 67 22.88 0.83 -13.61
CA GLU A 67 23.61 -0.42 -13.70
C GLU A 67 23.76 -0.96 -12.27
N TYR A 68 22.89 -1.90 -11.90
CA TYR A 68 22.99 -2.67 -10.66
C TYR A 68 24.45 -3.03 -10.46
N SER A 69 25.05 -2.65 -9.33
CA SER A 69 26.39 -3.09 -8.97
C SER A 69 26.33 -4.58 -8.64
N VAL A 70 26.26 -5.42 -9.68
CA VAL A 70 26.26 -6.87 -9.58
C VAL A 70 27.69 -7.27 -9.26
N SER A 71 27.94 -7.68 -8.02
CA SER A 71 29.21 -8.33 -7.70
C SER A 71 29.29 -9.64 -8.47
N ALA A 72 30.49 -10.05 -8.90
CA ALA A 72 30.70 -11.36 -9.53
C ALA A 72 30.34 -12.57 -8.64
N THR A 73 29.92 -12.33 -7.40
CA THR A 73 29.47 -13.32 -6.41
C THR A 73 27.97 -13.28 -6.14
N ASP A 74 27.22 -12.30 -6.65
CA ASP A 74 25.78 -12.19 -6.39
C ASP A 74 25.04 -13.30 -7.15
N THR A 75 24.13 -14.00 -6.46
CA THR A 75 23.24 -14.99 -7.08
C THR A 75 22.04 -14.29 -7.73
N GLU A 76 21.31 -15.00 -8.60
CA GLU A 76 20.06 -14.47 -9.17
C GLU A 76 19.05 -14.11 -8.06
N GLU A 77 19.02 -14.87 -6.96
CA GLU A 77 18.19 -14.55 -5.79
C GLU A 77 18.60 -13.23 -5.11
N ASP A 78 19.90 -12.97 -4.98
CA ASP A 78 20.39 -11.73 -4.36
C ASP A 78 20.03 -10.50 -5.20
N ILE A 79 20.00 -10.65 -6.52
CA ILE A 79 19.60 -9.59 -7.46
C ILE A 79 18.09 -9.34 -7.37
N ASP A 80 17.28 -10.40 -7.30
CA ASP A 80 15.82 -10.28 -7.18
C ASP A 80 15.40 -9.69 -5.83
N ILE A 81 16.09 -10.03 -4.74
CA ILE A 81 15.86 -9.44 -3.43
C ILE A 81 16.17 -7.93 -3.46
N ARG A 82 17.32 -7.52 -4.03
CA ARG A 82 17.66 -6.10 -4.13
C ARG A 82 16.67 -5.33 -4.99
N ARG A 83 16.24 -5.89 -6.12
CA ARG A 83 15.17 -5.31 -6.95
C ARG A 83 13.87 -5.15 -6.19
N ALA A 84 13.49 -6.13 -5.38
CA ALA A 84 12.29 -6.04 -4.55
C ALA A 84 12.44 -5.00 -3.43
N GLU A 85 13.62 -4.89 -2.81
CA GLU A 85 13.93 -3.89 -1.78
C GLU A 85 13.98 -2.45 -2.33
N GLU A 86 14.42 -2.29 -3.57
CA GLU A 86 14.43 -1.01 -4.29
C GLU A 86 13.06 -0.66 -4.89
N SER A 87 12.20 -1.67 -5.10
CA SER A 87 10.82 -1.42 -5.53
C SER A 87 10.03 -0.80 -4.38
N ASN A 88 9.31 0.30 -4.66
CA ASN A 88 8.34 0.87 -3.73
C ASN A 88 7.03 0.04 -3.69
N SER A 89 7.07 -1.23 -4.09
CA SER A 89 5.91 -2.11 -4.18
C SER A 89 5.73 -2.92 -2.91
N TYR A 90 4.51 -2.97 -2.38
CA TYR A 90 4.20 -3.78 -1.21
C TYR A 90 2.79 -4.37 -1.25
N ILE A 91 2.59 -5.46 -0.50
CA ILE A 91 1.27 -6.03 -0.23
C ILE A 91 1.14 -6.25 1.27
N VAL A 92 0.11 -5.65 1.87
CA VAL A 92 -0.27 -5.85 3.28
C VAL A 92 -1.62 -6.54 3.32
N CYS A 93 -1.68 -7.78 3.82
CA CYS A 93 -2.91 -8.58 3.80
C CYS A 93 -2.88 -9.76 4.78
N LEU A 94 -4.00 -10.49 4.84
CA LEU A 94 -4.07 -11.79 5.50
C LEU A 94 -3.86 -12.92 4.50
N PHE A 95 -3.18 -14.00 4.89
CA PHE A 95 -3.13 -15.22 4.10
C PHE A 95 -4.31 -16.15 4.44
N VAL A 96 -4.87 -16.76 3.41
CA VAL A 96 -5.88 -17.83 3.52
C VAL A 96 -5.21 -19.19 3.44
N LYS A 97 -4.36 -19.39 2.42
CA LYS A 97 -3.67 -20.65 2.18
C LYS A 97 -2.40 -20.42 1.37
N VAL A 98 -1.31 -21.01 1.83
CA VAL A 98 -0.06 -21.11 1.08
C VAL A 98 0.24 -22.59 0.87
N SER A 99 0.53 -22.99 -0.36
CA SER A 99 0.80 -24.39 -0.70
C SER A 99 1.95 -24.51 -1.69
N LYS A 100 2.81 -25.53 -1.50
CA LYS A 100 3.93 -25.83 -2.39
C LYS A 100 3.74 -27.22 -3.02
N SER A 101 3.99 -27.34 -4.32
CA SER A 101 4.05 -28.62 -5.03
C SER A 101 5.06 -28.56 -6.17
N LYS A 102 6.10 -29.41 -6.13
CA LYS A 102 7.15 -29.51 -7.16
C LYS A 102 7.77 -28.15 -7.53
N GLY A 103 8.22 -27.39 -6.55
CA GLY A 103 8.82 -26.05 -6.77
C GLY A 103 7.82 -24.92 -6.94
N LYS A 104 6.55 -25.22 -7.28
CA LYS A 104 5.52 -24.20 -7.46
C LYS A 104 4.81 -23.86 -6.15
N TRP A 105 4.74 -22.59 -5.83
CA TRP A 105 3.97 -22.00 -4.75
C TRP A 105 2.64 -21.47 -5.28
N LYS A 106 1.57 -21.72 -4.54
CA LYS A 106 0.26 -21.09 -4.72
C LYS A 106 -0.14 -20.43 -3.42
N CYS A 107 -0.39 -19.12 -3.48
CA CYS A 107 -0.74 -18.29 -2.34
C CYS A 107 -2.13 -17.69 -2.57
N LEU A 108 -2.99 -17.79 -1.55
CA LEU A 108 -4.31 -17.15 -1.50
C LEU A 108 -4.30 -16.15 -0.35
N PHE A 109 -4.69 -14.92 -0.63
CA PHE A 109 -4.72 -13.79 0.28
C PHE A 109 -6.11 -13.17 0.35
N LYS A 110 -6.39 -12.44 1.43
CA LYS A 110 -7.62 -11.68 1.63
C LYS A 110 -7.39 -10.42 2.46
N ASP A 111 -8.37 -9.51 2.42
CA ASP A 111 -8.46 -8.32 3.28
C ASP A 111 -7.16 -7.51 3.25
N GLY A 112 -6.79 -6.97 2.08
CA GLY A 112 -5.48 -6.35 1.92
C GLY A 112 -5.43 -5.12 1.03
N PHE A 113 -4.27 -4.47 1.07
CA PHE A 113 -3.87 -3.38 0.20
C PHE A 113 -2.63 -3.80 -0.57
N ALA A 114 -2.60 -3.48 -1.86
CA ALA A 114 -1.43 -3.63 -2.70
C ALA A 114 -1.04 -2.26 -3.24
N ASN A 115 0.24 -1.93 -3.16
CA ASN A 115 0.83 -0.79 -3.82
C ASN A 115 1.87 -1.30 -4.82
N THR A 116 1.82 -0.79 -6.05
CA THR A 116 2.79 -1.12 -7.09
C THR A 116 3.52 0.15 -7.47
N GLU A 117 4.84 0.14 -7.35
CA GLU A 117 5.75 1.20 -7.80
C GLU A 117 5.51 2.57 -7.16
N GLY A 118 4.84 2.62 -6.00
CA GLY A 118 4.52 3.87 -5.35
C GLY A 118 3.52 4.70 -6.14
N GLU A 119 2.58 4.06 -6.84
CA GLU A 119 1.32 4.67 -7.27
C GLU A 119 0.33 4.68 -6.07
N GLU A 120 -0.96 4.39 -6.30
CA GLU A 120 -1.97 4.39 -5.26
C GLU A 120 -2.12 3.04 -4.54
N ASP A 121 -2.51 3.07 -3.26
CA ASP A 121 -2.96 1.89 -2.54
C ASP A 121 -4.26 1.32 -3.13
N GLN A 122 -4.20 0.06 -3.54
CA GLN A 122 -5.32 -0.68 -4.13
C GLN A 122 -5.87 -1.70 -3.12
N PRO A 123 -7.07 -1.47 -2.54
CA PRO A 123 -7.69 -2.44 -1.67
C PRO A 123 -8.22 -3.64 -2.45
N PHE A 124 -8.08 -4.82 -1.88
CA PHE A 124 -8.62 -6.07 -2.42
C PHE A 124 -9.28 -6.91 -1.33
N ASN A 125 -10.38 -7.58 -1.70
CA ASN A 125 -11.02 -8.57 -0.83
C ASN A 125 -10.31 -9.93 -0.88
N ASN A 126 -9.86 -10.35 -2.08
CA ASN A 126 -9.15 -11.60 -2.30
C ASN A 126 -8.07 -11.38 -3.37
N ALA A 127 -6.91 -12.01 -3.19
CA ALA A 127 -5.85 -12.05 -4.18
C ALA A 127 -5.24 -13.46 -4.25
N SER A 128 -4.65 -13.79 -5.40
CA SER A 128 -3.96 -15.06 -5.61
C SER A 128 -2.64 -14.86 -6.34
N GLY A 129 -1.60 -15.55 -5.91
CA GLY A 129 -0.29 -15.54 -6.54
C GLY A 129 0.23 -16.96 -6.81
N GLU A 130 0.86 -17.15 -7.96
CA GLU A 130 1.63 -18.36 -8.26
C GLU A 130 3.10 -17.97 -8.46
N LEU A 131 4.01 -18.69 -7.79
CA LEU A 131 5.45 -18.44 -7.87
C LEU A 131 6.17 -19.76 -8.13
N GLU A 132 7.29 -19.71 -8.84
CA GLU A 132 8.20 -20.85 -9.00
C GLU A 132 9.50 -20.53 -8.27
N TRP A 133 10.03 -21.52 -7.54
CA TRP A 133 11.33 -21.49 -6.89
C TRP A 133 12.24 -22.51 -7.57
#